data_AF-A0A920EZ62-F1
#
_entry.id   AF-A0A920EZ62-F1
#
_cell.length_a   1.000
_cell.length_b   1.000
_cell.length_c   1.000
_cell.angle_alpha   90.00
_cell.angle_beta   90.00
_cell.angle_gamma   90.00
#
_symmetry.space_group_name_H-M   'P 1'
#
loop_
_entity.id
_entity.type
_entity.pdbx_description
1 polymer ?
#
loop_
_entity_poly.entity_id
_entity_poly.type
_entity_poly.pdbx_seq_one_letter_code
_entity_poly.pdbx_strand_id
1 'polypeptide(L)'
;MVKIAIIGSGLAGISTALLLKDQADITLFEKARGVSGRMSTRMADPYLFDHGAQYFTVRTDAFRSFVHPLLDAGVIARWNANYVELDRE
;
A
#
# COMPACT_ATOMS: atom_id res chain seq x y z
N MET A 1 24.86 -10.24 -8.96
CA MET A 1 23.50 -9.68 -9.13
C MET A 1 23.62 -8.17 -9.31
N VAL A 2 22.76 -7.55 -10.13
CA VAL A 2 22.72 -6.08 -10.23
C VAL A 2 22.24 -5.51 -8.89
N LYS A 3 22.86 -4.42 -8.42
CA LYS A 3 22.44 -3.72 -7.21
C LYS A 3 21.50 -2.58 -7.58
N ILE A 4 20.32 -2.52 -6.96
CA ILE A 4 19.29 -1.52 -7.23
C ILE A 4 18.94 -0.80 -5.93
N ALA A 5 19.03 0.53 -5.96
CA ALA A 5 18.52 1.39 -4.91
C ALA A 5 17.12 1.90 -5.29
N ILE A 6 16.13 1.70 -4.41
CA ILE A 6 14.77 2.23 -4.57
C ILE A 6 14.56 3.31 -3.51
N ILE A 7 14.27 4.53 -3.94
CA ILE A 7 13.99 5.67 -3.05
C ILE A 7 12.48 5.80 -2.86
N GLY A 8 12.03 5.58 -1.64
CA GLY A 8 10.63 5.60 -1.22
C GLY A 8 10.09 4.19 -0.98
N SER A 9 9.58 3.96 0.23
CA SER A 9 8.97 2.69 0.67
C SER A 9 7.44 2.72 0.68
N GLY A 10 6.85 3.53 -0.21
CA GLY A 10 5.41 3.49 -0.48
C GLY A 10 5.02 2.27 -1.33
N LEU A 11 3.72 2.11 -1.60
CA LEU A 11 3.19 1.00 -2.40
C LEU A 11 3.96 0.78 -3.71
N ALA A 12 4.23 1.84 -4.47
CA ALA A 12 4.97 1.72 -5.73
C ALA A 12 6.40 1.18 -5.57
N GLY A 13 7.14 1.67 -4.55
CA GLY A 13 8.51 1.25 -4.30
C GLY A 13 8.59 -0.19 -3.80
N ILE A 14 7.70 -0.57 -2.87
CA ILE A 14 7.60 -1.95 -2.36
C ILE A 14 7.15 -2.90 -3.47
N SER A 15 6.14 -2.54 -4.28
CA SER A 15 5.69 -3.38 -5.40
C SER A 15 6.80 -3.60 -6.41
N THR A 16 7.56 -2.55 -6.75
CA THR A 16 8.74 -2.67 -7.63
C THR A 16 9.79 -3.61 -7.02
N ALA A 17 10.07 -3.47 -5.73
CA ALA A 17 11.02 -4.33 -5.03
C ALA A 17 10.57 -5.80 -5.06
N LEU A 18 9.29 -6.08 -4.82
CA LEU A 18 8.72 -7.43 -4.84
C LEU A 18 8.80 -8.07 -6.23
N LEU A 19 8.57 -7.31 -7.30
CA LEU A 19 8.64 -7.80 -8.68
C LEU A 19 10.09 -8.13 -9.11
N LEU A 20 11.07 -7.44 -8.54
CA LEU A 20 12.49 -7.57 -8.92
C LEU A 20 13.30 -8.42 -7.94
N LYS A 21 12.72 -8.86 -6.81
CA LYS A 21 13.45 -9.47 -5.68
C LYS A 21 14.33 -10.67 -6.04
N ASP A 22 13.94 -11.45 -7.04
CA ASP A 22 14.66 -12.66 -7.47
C ASP A 22 15.68 -12.37 -8.59
N GLN A 23 15.73 -11.12 -9.08
CA GLN A 23 16.54 -10.71 -10.23
C GLN A 23 17.66 -9.73 -9.83
N ALA A 24 17.58 -9.10 -8.66
CA ALA A 24 18.50 -8.05 -8.22
C ALA A 24 18.70 -8.04 -6.69
N ASP A 25 19.83 -7.49 -6.27
CA ASP A 25 20.11 -7.15 -4.87
C ASP A 25 19.53 -5.76 -4.59
N ILE A 26 18.41 -5.70 -3.87
CA ILE A 26 17.58 -4.49 -3.73
C ILE A 26 17.75 -3.88 -2.34
N THR A 27 18.03 -2.58 -2.29
CA THR A 27 17.99 -1.78 -1.06
C THR A 27 16.94 -0.68 -1.18
N LEU A 28 15.98 -0.65 -0.24
CA LEU A 28 15.00 0.43 -0.15
C LEU A 28 15.48 1.51 0.82
N PHE A 29 15.27 2.76 0.44
CA PHE A 29 15.56 3.93 1.27
C PHE A 29 14.27 4.70 1.54
N GLU A 30 14.00 5.05 2.79
CA GLU A 30 12.84 5.83 3.20
C GLU A 30 13.27 6.97 4.12
N LYS A 31 12.74 8.17 3.89
CA LYS A 31 13.03 9.34 4.74
C LYS A 31 12.24 9.28 6.04
N ALA A 32 11.05 8.69 6.00
CA ALA A 32 10.17 8.52 7.16
C ALA A 32 10.69 7.43 8.11
N ARG A 33 10.18 7.45 9.35
CA ARG A 33 10.48 6.42 10.37
C ARG A 33 9.83 5.06 10.08
N GLY A 34 8.82 5.03 9.23
CA GLY A 34 8.06 3.84 8.89
C GLY A 34 7.77 3.78 7.39
N VAL A 35 7.30 2.62 6.95
CA VAL A 35 7.03 2.33 5.54
C VAL A 35 5.64 2.83 5.10
N SER A 36 5.21 2.46 3.89
CA SER A 36 3.84 2.66 3.35
C SER A 36 3.57 4.06 2.78
N GLY A 37 4.25 5.09 3.25
CA GLY A 37 4.11 6.46 2.73
C GLY A 37 2.68 7.00 2.90
N ARG A 38 1.99 7.28 1.79
CA ARG A 38 0.60 7.79 1.81
C ARG A 38 -0.44 6.78 2.30
N MET A 39 -0.07 5.51 2.46
CA MET A 39 -0.89 4.46 3.05
C MET A 39 -0.50 4.16 4.51
N SER A 40 0.29 5.04 5.16
CA SER A 40 0.69 4.83 6.55
C SER A 40 -0.43 5.20 7.53
N THR A 41 -0.70 4.28 8.45
CA THR A 41 -1.52 4.53 9.65
C THR A 41 -0.74 5.43 10.61
N ARG A 42 -1.41 6.44 11.15
CA ARG A 42 -0.88 7.31 12.21
C ARG A 42 -1.33 6.78 13.56
N MET A 43 -0.39 6.72 14.49
CA MET A 43 -0.64 6.40 15.89
C MET A 43 -0.54 7.69 16.69
N ALA A 44 -1.61 8.05 17.38
CA ALA A 44 -1.66 9.15 18.33
C ALA A 44 -2.55 8.71 19.49
N ASP A 45 -1.94 8.11 20.51
CA ASP A 45 -2.64 7.49 21.64
C ASP A 45 -3.80 8.36 22.17
N PRO A 46 -5.03 7.80 22.30
CA PRO A 46 -5.45 6.40 22.13
C PRO A 46 -5.84 5.98 20.71
N TYR A 47 -5.56 6.81 19.70
CA TYR A 47 -6.09 6.66 18.35
C TYR A 47 -5.10 6.03 17.37
N LEU A 48 -5.65 5.26 16.44
CA LEU A 48 -5.00 4.87 15.19
C LEU A 48 -5.90 5.29 14.04
N PHE A 49 -5.33 5.96 13.04
CA PHE A 49 -6.11 6.46 11.92
C PHE A 49 -5.31 6.56 10.61
N ASP A 50 -6.00 6.29 9.50
CA ASP A 50 -5.46 6.47 8.17
C ASP A 50 -5.79 7.88 7.67
N HIS A 51 -4.80 8.77 7.76
CA HIS A 51 -4.89 10.16 7.32
C HIS A 51 -4.64 10.38 5.82
N GLY A 52 -4.14 9.34 5.12
CA GLY A 52 -3.82 9.38 3.71
C GLY A 52 -4.88 8.65 2.88
N ALA A 53 -4.49 7.52 2.28
CA ALA A 53 -5.44 6.66 1.59
C ALA A 53 -6.35 5.95 2.60
N GLN A 54 -7.62 6.35 2.67
CA GLN A 54 -8.60 5.74 3.57
C GLN A 54 -9.13 4.39 3.07
N TYR A 55 -9.27 4.26 1.74
CA TYR A 55 -9.66 3.03 1.08
C TYR A 55 -9.12 3.04 -0.36
N PHE A 56 -9.25 1.92 -1.04
CA PHE A 56 -8.97 1.81 -2.46
C PHE A 56 -10.03 0.95 -3.15
N THR A 57 -10.12 1.06 -4.48
CA THR A 57 -11.00 0.22 -5.30
C THR A 57 -10.16 -0.68 -6.20
N VAL A 58 -10.69 -1.85 -6.55
CA VAL A 58 -10.03 -2.81 -7.43
C VAL A 58 -10.72 -2.79 -8.78
N ARG A 59 -10.05 -2.25 -9.80
CA ARG A 59 -10.63 -2.02 -11.13
C ARG A 59 -10.01 -2.88 -12.24
N THR A 60 -8.80 -3.38 -12.04
CA THR A 60 -8.07 -4.16 -13.05
C THR A 60 -7.82 -5.58 -12.56
N ASP A 61 -7.73 -6.53 -13.50
CA ASP A 61 -7.49 -7.94 -13.17
C ASP A 61 -6.10 -8.15 -12.57
N ALA A 62 -5.08 -7.43 -13.06
CA ALA A 62 -3.74 -7.48 -12.47
C ALA A 62 -3.76 -7.07 -10.99
N PHE A 63 -4.47 -6.01 -10.63
CA PHE A 63 -4.57 -5.59 -9.24
C PHE A 63 -5.48 -6.50 -8.41
N ARG A 64 -6.51 -7.09 -9.03
CA ARG A 64 -7.35 -8.12 -8.39
C ARG A 64 -6.52 -9.34 -7.98
N SER A 65 -5.67 -9.85 -8.88
CA SER A 65 -4.76 -10.96 -8.60
C SER A 65 -3.75 -10.64 -7.50
N PHE A 66 -3.29 -9.39 -7.41
CA PHE A 66 -2.43 -8.93 -6.32
C PHE A 66 -3.17 -8.86 -4.97
N VAL A 67 -4.42 -8.40 -4.98
CA VAL A 67 -5.25 -8.18 -3.78
C VAL A 67 -5.80 -9.49 -3.20
N HIS A 68 -6.14 -10.47 -4.02
CA HIS A 68 -6.83 -11.69 -3.58
C HIS A 68 -6.09 -12.47 -2.48
N PRO A 69 -4.77 -12.75 -2.61
CA PRO A 69 -4.04 -13.43 -1.54
C PRO A 69 -3.98 -12.63 -0.23
N LEU A 70 -4.02 -11.29 -0.31
CA LEU A 70 -4.01 -10.42 0.86
C LEU A 70 -5.36 -10.42 1.59
N LEU A 71 -6.47 -10.56 0.83
CA LEU A 71 -7.80 -10.78 1.39
C LEU A 71 -7.89 -12.15 2.08
N ASP A 72 -7.42 -13.21 1.42
CA ASP A 72 -7.45 -14.58 1.95
C ASP A 72 -6.60 -14.70 3.22
N ALA A 73 -5.47 -14.00 3.28
CA ALA A 73 -4.60 -13.92 4.44
C ALA A 73 -5.11 -12.98 5.56
N GLY A 74 -6.22 -12.27 5.34
CA GLY A 74 -6.78 -11.31 6.32
C GLY A 74 -5.93 -10.06 6.55
N VAL A 75 -4.98 -9.75 5.66
CA VAL A 75 -4.14 -8.54 5.73
C VAL A 75 -4.94 -7.29 5.39
N ILE A 76 -5.93 -7.44 4.50
CA ILE A 76 -6.89 -6.41 4.12
C ILE A 76 -8.31 -6.98 4.22
N ALA A 77 -9.30 -6.09 4.32
CA ALA A 77 -10.70 -6.46 4.36
C ALA A 77 -11.53 -5.53 3.47
N ARG A 78 -12.68 -6.02 3.00
CA ARG A 78 -13.66 -5.16 2.34
C ARG A 78 -14.26 -4.21 3.37
N TRP A 79 -14.18 -2.92 3.08
CA TRP A 79 -14.84 -1.91 3.90
C TRP A 79 -16.30 -1.75 3.46
N ASN A 80 -17.23 -2.21 4.30
CA ASN A 80 -18.68 -2.07 4.08
C ASN A 80 -19.18 -0.77 4.72
N ALA A 81 -18.67 0.37 4.24
CA ALA A 81 -19.04 1.68 4.76
C ALA A 81 -20.46 2.09 4.36
N ASN A 82 -21.15 2.78 5.25
CA ASN A 82 -22.31 3.58 4.90
C ASN A 82 -21.79 4.95 4.44
N TYR A 83 -21.82 5.21 3.14
CA TYR A 83 -21.39 6.49 2.58
C TYR A 83 -22.44 7.02 1.61
N VAL A 84 -22.40 8.33 1.39
CA VAL A 84 -23.16 9.02 0.35
C VAL A 84 -22.16 9.71 -0.56
N GLU A 85 -22.32 9.55 -1.87
CA GLU A 85 -21.61 10.34 -2.85
C GLU A 85 -22.46 11.56 -3.18
N LEU A 86 -21.91 12.75 -2.98
CA LEU A 86 -22.57 14.00 -3.31
C LEU A 86 -22.08 14.43 -4.69
N ASP A 87 -22.96 14.38 -5.68
CA ASP A 87 -22.67 14.99 -6.97
C ASP A 87 -22.45 16.49 -6.79
N ARG A 88 -21.31 16.98 -7.28
CA ARG A 88 -21.10 18.41 -7.45
C ARG A 88 -21.42 18.74 -8.90
N GLU A 89 -22.54 19.42 -9.11
CA GLU A 89 -22.77 20.19 -10.34
C GLU A 89 -21.63 21.21 -10.56
#